data_AF-A0AAV9KBR3-F1
#
_entry.id   AF-A0AAV9KBR3-F1
#
_cell.length_a   1.000
_cell.length_b   1.000
_cell.length_c   1.000
_cell.angle_alpha   90.00
_cell.angle_beta   90.00
_cell.angle_gamma   90.00
#
_symmetry.space_group_name_H-M   'P 1'
#
loop_
_entity.id
_entity.type
_entity.pdbx_description
1 polymer ?
#
loop_
_entity_poly.entity_id
_entity_poly.type
_entity_poly.pdbx_seq_one_letter_code
_entity_poly.pdbx_strand_id
1 'polypeptide(L)'
;MSTRLEPLLKKTFFGACLVHDELQKNELSKYCITCDSDLCKYCISINKHNDHDQLKIYRHVYKDAVLLEQMEKFIDCKLIQPYRCNKKWVIALNPLPHCGSGSFIAGDPTCLTCKRRLHDPEQFQFCSIACQVEAKWGKIVEMKRKRKRREFLTELL
;
A
#
# COMPACT_ATOMS: atom_id res chain seq x y z
N MET A 1 -14.79 7.52 -1.59
CA MET A 1 -14.68 6.12 -1.14
C MET A 1 -13.46 5.52 -1.83
N SER A 2 -12.45 4.96 -1.17
CA SER A 2 -12.33 4.46 0.21
C SER A 2 -10.97 4.89 0.78
N THR A 3 -10.98 5.68 1.87
CA THR A 3 -9.80 6.10 2.65
C THR A 3 -9.23 4.98 3.53
N ARG A 4 -9.80 3.76 3.46
CA ARG A 4 -9.51 2.64 4.38
C ARG A 4 -8.04 2.20 4.43
N LEU A 5 -7.27 2.42 3.36
CA LEU A 5 -5.87 1.99 3.30
C LEU A 5 -4.87 3.10 3.64
N GLU A 6 -5.28 4.36 3.72
CA GLU A 6 -4.36 5.44 4.06
C GLU A 6 -3.69 5.25 5.42
N PRO A 7 -4.40 4.80 6.48
CA PRO A 7 -3.75 4.53 7.75
C PRO A 7 -2.70 3.43 7.66
N LEU A 8 -3.02 2.30 7.00
CA LEU A 8 -2.09 1.19 6.75
C LEU A 8 -0.78 1.68 6.10
N LEU A 9 -0.87 2.57 5.10
CA LEU A 9 0.30 3.08 4.38
C LEU A 9 1.21 3.98 5.23
N LYS A 10 0.69 4.56 6.32
CA LYS A 10 1.41 5.42 7.26
C LYS A 10 1.98 4.68 8.47
N LYS A 11 1.56 3.43 8.70
CA LYS A 11 2.05 2.59 9.82
C LYS A 11 3.49 2.15 9.56
N THR A 12 4.23 1.99 10.66
CA THR A 12 5.55 1.35 10.67
C THR A 12 5.44 0.00 11.36
N PHE A 13 5.83 -1.07 10.68
CA PHE A 13 5.79 -2.42 11.23
C PHE A 13 7.16 -2.87 11.72
N PHE A 14 7.16 -3.98 12.45
CA PHE A 14 8.33 -4.62 13.04
C PHE A 14 9.00 -3.79 14.18
N GLY A 15 8.28 -2.80 14.71
CA GLY A 15 8.61 -2.15 15.98
C GLY A 15 8.08 -2.95 17.19
N ALA A 16 8.50 -2.54 18.39
CA ALA A 16 7.97 -3.07 19.64
C ALA A 16 6.53 -2.60 19.89
N CYS A 17 5.69 -3.50 20.40
CA CYS A 17 4.34 -3.15 20.81
C CYS A 17 4.36 -2.45 22.17
N LEU A 18 3.99 -1.15 22.19
CA LEU A 18 3.98 -0.35 23.42
C LEU A 18 3.03 -0.87 24.51
N VAL A 19 1.98 -1.60 24.13
CA VAL A 19 1.02 -2.22 25.07
C VAL A 19 1.63 -3.46 25.77
N HIS A 20 2.56 -4.13 25.10
CA HIS A 20 3.18 -5.37 25.57
C HIS A 20 4.70 -5.23 25.60
N ASP A 21 5.22 -4.07 26.01
CA ASP A 21 6.64 -3.73 25.89
C ASP A 21 7.54 -4.64 26.74
N GLU A 22 7.06 -5.04 27.92
CA GLU A 22 7.77 -5.96 28.81
C GLU A 22 7.79 -7.42 28.34
N LEU A 23 6.99 -7.76 27.32
CA LEU A 23 6.89 -9.14 26.82
C LEU A 23 7.85 -9.37 25.65
N GLN A 24 8.62 -10.45 25.71
CA GLN A 24 9.49 -10.83 24.59
C GLN A 24 8.70 -11.21 23.33
N LYS A 25 9.28 -10.95 22.15
CA LYS A 25 8.67 -11.25 20.83
C LYS A 25 7.32 -10.54 20.65
N ASN A 26 7.25 -9.28 21.08
CA ASN A 26 6.11 -8.36 20.96
C ASN A 26 6.11 -7.54 19.65
N GLU A 27 6.79 -8.04 18.61
CA GLU A 27 6.92 -7.35 17.34
C GLU A 27 5.57 -7.17 16.62
N LEU A 28 5.33 -5.95 16.13
CA LEU A 28 4.15 -5.56 15.35
C LEU A 28 4.23 -6.12 13.92
N SER A 29 3.61 -7.27 13.69
CA SER A 29 3.73 -8.04 12.43
C SER A 29 2.39 -8.32 11.73
N LYS A 30 1.28 -7.85 12.30
CA LYS A 30 -0.05 -7.88 11.66
C LYS A 30 -0.71 -6.52 11.72
N TYR A 31 -1.72 -6.33 10.89
CA TYR A 31 -2.58 -5.15 10.89
C TYR A 31 -4.05 -5.56 10.80
N CYS A 32 -4.90 -5.02 11.65
CA CYS A 32 -6.35 -5.19 11.61
C CYS A 32 -6.97 -4.05 10.82
N ILE A 33 -7.61 -4.38 9.69
CA ILE A 33 -8.26 -3.40 8.82
C ILE A 33 -9.50 -2.81 9.49
N THR A 34 -10.26 -3.62 10.22
CA THR A 34 -11.47 -3.19 10.93
C THR A 34 -11.17 -2.18 12.04
N CYS A 35 -10.08 -2.39 12.77
CA CYS A 35 -9.71 -1.58 13.93
C CYS A 35 -8.70 -0.47 13.63
N ASP A 36 -8.10 -0.45 12.43
CA ASP A 36 -6.97 0.43 12.11
C ASP A 36 -5.84 0.32 13.16
N SER A 37 -5.42 -0.92 13.43
CA SER A 37 -4.44 -1.21 14.47
C SER A 37 -3.39 -2.20 14.01
N ASP A 38 -2.13 -1.89 14.31
CA ASP A 38 -0.98 -2.77 14.23
C ASP A 38 -0.95 -3.69 15.46
N LEU A 39 -0.64 -4.96 15.24
CA LEU A 39 -0.82 -6.02 16.23
C LEU A 39 0.45 -6.87 16.35
N CYS A 40 0.84 -7.14 17.60
CA CYS A 40 1.77 -8.22 17.92
C CYS A 40 1.02 -9.52 18.23
N LYS A 41 1.74 -10.61 18.47
CA LYS A 41 1.14 -11.92 18.83
C LYS A 41 0.22 -11.85 20.06
N TYR A 42 0.53 -10.99 21.03
CA TYR A 42 -0.25 -10.84 22.26
C TYR A 42 -1.55 -10.06 22.03
N CYS A 43 -1.53 -9.04 21.17
CA CYS A 43 -2.76 -8.33 20.77
C CYS A 43 -3.75 -9.26 20.06
N ILE A 44 -3.27 -10.32 19.43
CA ILE A 44 -4.11 -11.33 18.76
C ILE A 44 -4.63 -12.35 19.77
N SER A 45 -3.81 -12.78 20.74
CA SER A 45 -4.20 -13.80 21.72
C SER A 45 -5.31 -13.36 22.67
N ILE A 46 -5.52 -12.06 22.86
CA ILE A 46 -6.65 -11.52 23.65
C ILE A 46 -8.01 -11.63 22.92
N ASN A 47 -8.05 -12.30 21.76
CA ASN A 47 -9.24 -12.61 20.95
C ASN A 47 -10.09 -11.42 20.48
N LYS A 48 -9.70 -10.17 20.76
CA LYS A 48 -10.44 -8.97 20.34
C LYS A 48 -10.49 -8.74 18.82
N HIS A 49 -9.66 -9.45 18.05
CA HIS A 49 -9.51 -9.24 16.60
C HIS A 49 -9.78 -10.50 15.78
N ASN A 50 -10.14 -11.64 16.38
CA ASN A 50 -10.17 -12.93 15.67
C ASN A 50 -11.15 -12.95 14.49
N ASP A 51 -12.27 -12.25 14.62
CA ASP A 51 -13.30 -12.18 13.58
C ASP A 51 -13.14 -10.97 12.65
N HIS A 52 -12.02 -10.23 12.76
CA HIS A 52 -11.75 -9.07 11.93
C HIS A 52 -10.84 -9.40 10.76
N ASP A 53 -10.95 -8.60 9.71
CA ASP A 53 -10.01 -8.66 8.59
C ASP A 53 -8.61 -8.24 9.04
N GLN A 54 -7.67 -9.19 8.95
CA GLN A 54 -6.27 -8.99 9.33
C GLN A 54 -5.34 -9.25 8.14
N LEU A 55 -4.34 -8.39 8.01
CA LEU A 55 -3.23 -8.54 7.09
C LEU A 55 -2.00 -9.02 7.86
N LYS A 56 -1.32 -10.03 7.34
CA LYS A 56 0.04 -10.36 7.80
C LYS A 56 1.02 -9.48 7.04
N ILE A 57 1.90 -8.80 7.77
CA ILE A 57 2.94 -7.96 7.19
C ILE A 57 4.21 -8.78 6.97
N TYR A 58 4.81 -8.60 5.80
CA TYR A 58 6.06 -9.22 5.36
C TYR A 58 7.10 -8.12 5.13
N ARG A 59 8.38 -8.48 5.23
CA ARG A 59 9.49 -7.60 4.84
C ARG A 59 10.04 -8.03 3.50
N HIS A 60 10.02 -7.14 2.51
CA HIS A 60 10.62 -7.35 1.19
C HIS A 60 11.49 -6.15 0.83
N VAL A 61 12.80 -6.38 0.63
CA VAL A 61 13.80 -5.33 0.31
C VAL A 61 13.64 -4.12 1.24
N TYR A 62 13.71 -4.38 2.55
CA TYR A 62 13.61 -3.38 3.63
C TYR A 62 12.27 -2.63 3.75
N LYS A 63 11.27 -2.93 2.90
CA LYS A 63 9.94 -2.32 2.96
C LYS A 63 8.87 -3.33 3.35
N ASP A 64 7.79 -2.79 3.89
CA ASP A 64 6.64 -3.56 4.33
C ASP A 64 5.78 -3.95 3.12
N ALA A 65 5.35 -5.21 3.13
CA ALA A 65 4.57 -5.83 2.07
C ALA A 65 3.46 -6.69 2.67
N VAL A 66 2.46 -6.99 1.88
CA VAL A 66 1.32 -7.84 2.25
C VAL A 66 1.14 -8.93 1.22
N LEU A 67 0.51 -10.04 1.61
CA LEU A 67 0.16 -11.07 0.63
C LEU A 67 -0.82 -10.50 -0.39
N LEU A 68 -0.56 -10.79 -1.67
CA LEU A 68 -1.43 -10.40 -2.77
C LEU A 68 -2.87 -10.90 -2.54
N GLU A 69 -3.03 -12.19 -2.29
CA GLU A 69 -4.33 -12.83 -2.05
C GLU A 69 -5.13 -12.20 -0.89
N GLN A 70 -4.45 -11.74 0.17
CA GLN A 70 -5.14 -11.05 1.26
C GLN A 70 -5.62 -9.67 0.83
N MET A 71 -4.78 -8.92 0.10
CA MET A 71 -5.07 -7.54 -0.28
C MET A 71 -6.10 -7.43 -1.41
N GLU A 72 -6.19 -8.43 -2.29
CA GLU A 72 -7.17 -8.50 -3.37
C GLU A 72 -8.63 -8.45 -2.88
N LYS A 73 -8.89 -8.80 -1.62
CA LYS A 73 -10.20 -8.65 -0.97
C LYS A 73 -10.62 -7.20 -0.74
N PHE A 74 -9.65 -6.28 -0.71
CA PHE A 74 -9.86 -4.89 -0.31
C PHE A 74 -9.66 -3.90 -1.46
N ILE A 75 -8.77 -4.20 -2.41
CA ILE A 75 -8.49 -3.36 -3.59
C ILE A 75 -8.18 -4.18 -4.84
N ASP A 76 -8.42 -3.56 -5.99
CA ASP A 76 -7.96 -4.07 -7.28
C ASP A 76 -6.43 -3.95 -7.40
N CYS A 77 -5.75 -5.10 -7.30
CA CYS A 77 -4.31 -5.22 -7.37
C CYS A 77 -3.76 -5.48 -8.78
N LYS A 78 -4.60 -5.59 -9.82
CA LYS A 78 -4.20 -6.06 -11.17
C LYS A 78 -3.06 -5.27 -11.81
N LEU A 79 -3.02 -3.96 -11.55
CA LEU A 79 -2.03 -3.04 -12.12
C LEU A 79 -0.83 -2.81 -11.19
N ILE A 80 -0.77 -3.48 -10.03
CA ILE A 80 0.32 -3.38 -9.07
C ILE A 80 1.25 -4.58 -9.28
N GLN A 81 2.53 -4.30 -9.49
CA GLN A 81 3.53 -5.34 -9.63
C GLN A 81 3.65 -6.18 -8.33
N PRO A 82 3.47 -7.50 -8.40
CA PRO A 82 3.75 -8.41 -7.31
C PRO A 82 5.24 -8.78 -7.27
N TYR A 83 5.72 -9.13 -6.09
CA TYR A 83 7.08 -9.58 -5.82
C TYR A 83 7.05 -10.95 -5.15
N ARG A 84 8.13 -11.71 -5.33
CA ARG A 84 8.29 -13.02 -4.69
C ARG A 84 9.02 -12.84 -3.36
N CYS A 85 8.41 -13.28 -2.27
CA CYS A 85 9.00 -13.26 -0.92
C CYS A 85 8.75 -14.61 -0.25
N ASN A 86 9.82 -15.37 0.04
CA ASN A 86 9.74 -16.70 0.66
C ASN A 86 8.71 -17.62 0.00
N LYS A 87 8.79 -17.76 -1.34
CA LYS A 87 7.87 -18.54 -2.19
C LYS A 87 6.42 -18.03 -2.25
N LYS A 88 6.09 -16.89 -1.64
CA LYS A 88 4.75 -16.26 -1.70
C LYS A 88 4.76 -15.02 -2.59
N TRP A 89 3.61 -14.70 -3.16
CA TRP A 89 3.37 -13.44 -3.86
C TRP A 89 2.96 -12.36 -2.87
N VAL A 90 3.72 -11.27 -2.86
CA VAL A 90 3.47 -10.10 -2.01
C VAL A 90 3.41 -8.85 -2.87
N ILE A 91 2.71 -7.83 -2.39
CA ILE A 91 2.77 -6.48 -2.95
C ILE A 91 3.28 -5.52 -1.90
N ALA A 92 4.16 -4.61 -2.31
CA ALA A 92 4.73 -3.62 -1.41
C ALA A 92 3.69 -2.57 -1.03
N LEU A 93 3.62 -2.19 0.25
CA LEU A 93 2.76 -1.11 0.72
C LEU A 93 3.23 0.22 0.14
N ASN A 94 4.54 0.49 0.28
CA ASN A 94 5.20 1.72 -0.15
C ASN A 94 6.27 1.43 -1.22
N PRO A 95 6.70 2.42 -2.00
CA PRO A 95 7.74 2.23 -3.02
C PRO A 95 9.01 1.59 -2.44
N LEU A 96 9.51 0.57 -3.12
CA LEU A 96 10.79 -0.05 -2.78
C LEU A 96 11.93 0.95 -3.05
N PRO A 97 13.03 0.91 -2.26
CA PRO A 97 14.20 1.75 -2.51
C PRO A 97 14.66 1.55 -3.95
N HIS A 98 14.88 2.64 -4.71
CA HIS A 98 15.41 2.54 -6.08
C HIS A 98 16.64 1.64 -6.03
N CYS A 99 16.63 0.55 -6.81
CA CYS A 99 17.85 -0.24 -6.97
C CYS A 99 18.87 0.72 -7.60
N GLY A 100 19.97 0.97 -6.90
CA GLY A 100 20.99 1.90 -7.35
C GLY A 100 21.46 1.59 -8.77
N SER A 101 21.91 2.64 -9.45
CA SER A 101 22.51 2.66 -10.79
C SER A 101 21.65 2.20 -11.96
N GLY A 102 21.23 3.18 -12.76
CA GLY A 102 20.75 2.98 -14.11
C GLY A 102 20.07 4.26 -14.54
N SER A 103 20.72 5.03 -15.42
CA SER A 103 20.19 6.26 -15.99
C SER A 103 18.68 6.10 -16.28
N PHE A 104 17.89 7.11 -15.94
CA PHE A 104 16.59 7.29 -16.56
C PHE A 104 16.80 7.31 -18.08
N ILE A 105 16.65 6.16 -18.75
CA ILE A 105 16.58 6.13 -20.20
C ILE A 105 15.20 6.68 -20.52
N ALA A 106 15.15 7.84 -21.18
CA ALA A 106 13.89 8.43 -21.59
C ALA A 106 13.12 7.41 -22.44
N GLY A 107 11.94 7.01 -21.98
CA GLY A 107 11.11 5.99 -22.65
C GLY A 107 11.05 4.63 -21.95
N ASP A 108 11.88 4.38 -20.92
CA ASP A 108 11.73 3.14 -20.14
C ASP A 108 10.38 3.15 -19.42
N PRO A 109 9.59 2.07 -19.54
CA PRO A 109 8.29 2.02 -18.90
C PRO A 109 8.47 1.83 -17.38
N THR A 110 8.06 2.86 -16.67
CA THR A 110 8.22 3.01 -15.23
C THR A 110 6.88 3.16 -14.55
N CYS A 111 6.87 2.97 -13.23
CA CYS A 111 5.73 3.24 -12.39
C CYS A 111 5.21 4.66 -12.66
N LEU A 112 3.91 4.79 -12.91
CA LEU A 112 3.30 6.07 -13.27
C LEU A 112 3.49 7.15 -12.21
N THR A 113 3.60 6.75 -10.94
CA THR A 113 3.71 7.64 -9.77
C THR A 113 5.17 7.96 -9.42
N CYS A 114 5.95 6.97 -8.98
CA CYS A 114 7.31 7.20 -8.45
C CYS A 114 8.42 7.02 -9.49
N LYS A 115 8.07 6.69 -10.74
CA LYS A 115 9.02 6.44 -11.84
C LYS A 115 10.04 5.32 -11.61
N ARG A 116 9.79 4.43 -10.65
CA ARG A 116 10.56 3.19 -10.47
C ARG A 116 10.32 2.25 -11.67
N ARG A 117 11.38 1.63 -12.19
CA ARG A 117 11.27 0.58 -13.22
C ARG A 117 10.40 -0.59 -12.76
N LEU A 118 9.55 -1.08 -13.65
CA LEU A 118 8.73 -2.27 -13.47
C LEU A 118 9.38 -3.47 -14.17
N HIS A 119 9.18 -4.68 -13.63
CA HIS A 119 9.68 -5.93 -14.21
C HIS A 119 8.88 -6.30 -15.46
N ASP A 120 7.55 -6.10 -15.41
CA ASP A 120 6.65 -6.30 -16.53
C ASP A 120 5.80 -5.03 -16.74
N PRO A 121 6.31 -4.07 -17.52
CA PRO A 121 5.64 -2.81 -17.77
C PRO A 121 4.39 -2.90 -18.66
N GLU A 122 4.24 -3.98 -19.44
CA GLU A 122 3.06 -4.18 -20.27
C GLU A 122 1.86 -4.61 -19.41
N GLN A 123 2.14 -5.34 -18.34
CA GLN A 123 1.14 -5.79 -17.39
C GLN A 123 0.88 -4.80 -16.23
N PHE A 124 1.93 -4.15 -15.71
CA PHE A 124 1.84 -3.36 -14.49
C PHE A 124 2.07 -1.87 -14.73
N GLN A 125 1.40 -1.03 -13.92
CA GLN A 125 1.52 0.43 -13.97
C GLN A 125 2.06 1.02 -12.65
N PHE A 126 1.99 0.25 -11.57
CA PHE A 126 2.36 0.69 -10.22
C PHE A 126 3.31 -0.30 -9.56
N CYS A 127 4.32 0.21 -8.84
CA CYS A 127 5.27 -0.66 -8.12
C CYS A 127 4.82 -0.99 -6.69
N SER A 128 3.80 -0.31 -6.15
CA SER A 128 3.31 -0.42 -4.77
C SER A 128 1.86 0.06 -4.64
N ILE A 129 1.21 -0.27 -3.52
CA ILE A 129 -0.14 0.18 -3.20
C ILE A 129 -0.21 1.71 -3.10
N ALA A 130 0.72 2.34 -2.39
CA ALA A 130 0.77 3.79 -2.24
C ALA A 130 0.79 4.50 -3.60
N CYS A 131 1.60 4.01 -4.56
CA CYS A 131 1.64 4.59 -5.90
C CYS A 131 0.28 4.55 -6.61
N GLN A 132 -0.44 3.44 -6.51
CA GLN A 132 -1.76 3.29 -7.13
C GLN A 132 -2.80 4.20 -6.47
N VAL A 133 -2.80 4.28 -5.14
CA VAL A 133 -3.72 5.13 -4.37
C VAL A 133 -3.50 6.60 -4.70
N GLU A 134 -2.25 7.05 -4.73
CA GLU A 134 -1.88 8.43 -5.07
C GLU A 134 -2.32 8.80 -6.49
N ALA A 135 -2.09 7.93 -7.47
CA ALA A 135 -2.52 8.16 -8.85
C ALA A 135 -4.04 8.25 -8.98
N LYS A 136 -4.80 7.41 -8.26
CA LYS A 136 -6.27 7.47 -8.24
C LYS A 136 -6.76 8.77 -7.58
N TRP A 137 -6.13 9.21 -6.49
CA TRP A 137 -6.47 10.46 -5.81
C TRP A 137 -6.24 11.68 -6.71
N GLY A 138 -5.10 11.74 -7.41
CA GLY A 138 -4.78 12.82 -8.35
C GLY A 138 -5.85 12.99 -9.43
N LYS A 139 -6.32 11.89 -10.03
CA LYS A 139 -7.39 11.90 -11.04
C LYS A 139 -8.70 12.46 -10.47
N ILE A 140 -9.08 12.10 -9.24
CA ILE A 140 -10.30 12.58 -8.59
C ILE A 140 -10.24 14.10 -8.36
N VAL A 141 -9.12 14.59 -7.85
CA VAL A 141 -8.92 16.04 -7.61
C VAL A 141 -9.01 16.82 -8.92
N GLU A 142 -8.39 16.31 -9.99
CA GLU A 142 -8.45 16.94 -11.31
C GLU A 142 -9.88 16.95 -11.88
N MET A 143 -10.63 15.85 -11.77
CA MET A 143 -12.02 15.78 -12.19
C MET A 143 -12.90 16.79 -11.43
N LYS A 144 -12.73 16.93 -10.12
CA LYS A 144 -13.43 17.93 -9.31
C LYS A 144 -13.12 19.36 -9.75
N ARG A 145 -11.85 19.67 -10.03
CA ARG A 145 -11.43 20.99 -10.55
C ARG A 145 -12.07 21.28 -11.92
N LYS A 146 -12.09 20.31 -12.83
CA LYS A 146 -12.74 20.44 -14.15
C LYS A 146 -14.25 20.65 -14.03
N ARG A 147 -14.92 19.94 -13.13
CA ARG A 147 -16.35 20.13 -12.84
C ARG A 147 -16.64 21.53 -12.33
N LYS A 148 -15.92 22.00 -11.30
CA LYS A 148 -16.08 23.36 -10.75
C LYS A 148 -15.85 24.45 -11.80
N ARG A 149 -14.86 24.25 -12.69
CA ARG A 149 -14.61 25.19 -13.81
C ARG A 149 -15.76 25.21 -14.82
N ARG A 150 -16.40 24.07 -15.11
CA ARG A 150 -17.58 24.01 -15.98
C ARG A 150 -18.79 24.68 -15.35
N GLU A 151 -19.05 24.42 -14.06
CA GLU A 151 -20.15 25.04 -13.29
C GLU A 151 -20.02 26.57 -13.25
N PHE A 152 -18.82 27.09 -13.00
CA PHE A 152 -18.56 28.53 -13.02
C PHE A 152 -18.74 29.15 -14.42
N LEU A 153 -18.36 28.44 -15.49
CA LEU A 153 -18.58 28.91 -16.86
C LEU A 153 -20.06 28.91 -17.26
N THR A 154 -20.87 28.01 -16.70
CA THR A 154 -22.33 28.00 -16.91
C THR A 154 -23.08 29.05 -16.10
N GLU A 155 -22.53 29.57 -14.99
CA GLU A 155 -23.14 30.66 -14.21
C GLU A 155 -22.85 32.06 -14.79
N LEU A 156 -21.87 32.17 -15.70
CA LEU A 156 -21.47 33.40 -16.39
C LEU A 156 -22.12 33.59 -17.77
N LEU A 157 -22.99 32.67 -18.19
CA LEU A 157 -23.77 32.70 -19.44
C LEU A 157 -25.26 32.83 -19.11
#